data_AF-A0A3B8YWZ0-F1
#
_entry.id   AF-A0A3B8YWZ0-F1
#
_cell.length_a   1.000
_cell.length_b   1.000
_cell.length_c   1.000
_cell.angle_alpha   90.00
_cell.angle_beta   90.00
_cell.angle_gamma   90.00
#
_symmetry.space_group_name_H-M   'P 1'
#
loop_
_entity.id
_entity.type
_entity.pdbx_description
1 polymer ?
#
loop_
_entity_poly.entity_id
_entity_poly.type
_entity_poly.pdbx_seq_one_letter_code
_entity_poly.pdbx_strand_id
1 'polypeptide(L)'
;MPMNPVRNALTIDVEDWYHDESRGSGPATDAEIALHGPRVEENLRRMLEILEETDTRATLFCLASLAGKHPELLREAHARGHEIASHGTRHLPLGDRKPDEVREDLRRSRETLENLVGSPVAGFRAPFFLREAADLWALDCVAEAGFQWDSSWLPLRYQPAAAEYITPEGLPGRLASGLWEFPLPLSQLPTGHTLPLAGGGF
;
A
#
# COMPACT_ATOMS: atom_id res chain seq x y z
N MET A 1 17.37 29.60 14.52
CA MET A 1 16.76 28.40 15.13
C MET A 1 17.31 27.19 14.38
N PRO A 2 17.88 26.16 15.03
CA PRO A 2 18.16 24.91 14.34
C PRO A 2 16.82 24.35 13.83
N MET A 3 16.73 24.03 12.55
CA MET A 3 15.53 23.38 12.00
C MET A 3 15.42 22.00 12.65
N ASN A 4 14.22 21.65 13.13
CA ASN A 4 13.96 20.27 13.52
C ASN A 4 14.27 19.38 12.30
N PRO A 5 14.99 18.27 12.49
CA PRO A 5 15.25 17.35 11.39
C PRO A 5 13.92 16.87 10.80
N VAL A 6 13.80 16.96 9.47
CA VAL A 6 12.64 16.45 8.74
C VAL A 6 12.60 14.94 8.94
N ARG A 7 11.47 14.42 9.45
CA ARG A 7 11.22 12.99 9.51
C ARG A 7 10.56 12.56 8.21
N ASN A 8 11.19 11.62 7.52
CA ASN A 8 10.66 11.01 6.31
C ASN A 8 10.19 9.59 6.64
N ALA A 9 9.13 9.13 5.97
CA ALA A 9 8.70 7.75 6.01
C ALA A 9 9.05 7.09 4.67
N LEU A 10 9.73 5.94 4.71
CA LEU A 10 9.96 5.11 3.53
C LEU A 10 8.94 3.98 3.54
N THR A 11 8.22 3.83 2.43
CA THR A 11 7.25 2.75 2.26
C THR A 11 7.54 1.94 1.01
N ILE A 12 7.31 0.64 1.07
CA ILE A 12 7.56 -0.28 -0.03
C ILE A 12 6.34 -1.18 -0.20
N ASP A 13 5.81 -1.25 -1.42
CA ASP A 13 4.76 -2.20 -1.76
C ASP A 13 5.44 -3.54 -2.12
N VAL A 14 5.15 -4.58 -1.34
CA VAL A 14 5.78 -5.90 -1.46
C VAL A 14 4.90 -6.79 -2.33
N GLU A 15 5.21 -6.75 -3.61
CA GLU A 15 4.57 -7.52 -4.66
C GLU A 15 5.62 -8.19 -5.58
N ASP A 16 5.14 -8.90 -6.60
CA ASP A 16 6.00 -9.62 -7.53
C ASP A 16 5.52 -9.33 -8.96
N TRP A 17 6.33 -9.62 -9.97
CA TRP A 17 6.05 -9.24 -11.36
C TRP A 17 4.72 -9.78 -11.90
N TYR A 18 4.19 -10.85 -11.31
CA TYR A 18 2.92 -11.46 -11.71
C TYR A 18 1.69 -10.90 -10.98
N HIS A 19 1.88 -10.02 -9.98
CA HIS A 19 0.79 -9.28 -9.34
C HIS A 19 0.41 -8.00 -10.11
N ASP A 20 1.27 -7.55 -11.00
CA ASP A 20 1.00 -6.42 -11.88
C ASP A 20 0.08 -6.84 -13.05
N GLU A 21 -1.18 -6.42 -12.99
CA GLU A 21 -2.17 -6.65 -14.05
C GLU A 21 -1.98 -5.71 -15.25
N SER A 22 -1.13 -4.68 -15.15
CA SER A 22 -0.87 -3.70 -16.21
C SER A 22 0.11 -4.19 -17.29
N ARG A 23 0.55 -5.45 -17.23
CA ARG A 23 1.51 -6.08 -18.15
C ARG A 23 1.13 -6.10 -19.62
N GLY A 24 -0.04 -5.57 -20.01
CA GLY A 24 -0.54 -5.52 -21.39
C GLY A 24 -0.94 -6.89 -21.96
N SER A 25 -0.49 -7.98 -21.35
CA SER A 25 -0.85 -9.37 -21.64
C SER A 25 -1.97 -9.92 -20.75
N GLY A 26 -2.52 -9.09 -19.84
CA GLY A 26 -3.40 -9.53 -18.76
C GLY A 26 -2.66 -10.18 -17.59
N PRO A 27 -3.39 -10.72 -16.59
CA PRO A 27 -2.81 -11.36 -15.42
C PRO A 27 -1.89 -12.52 -15.81
N ALA A 28 -0.80 -12.70 -15.06
CA ALA A 28 0.12 -13.81 -15.31
C ALA A 28 -0.58 -15.16 -15.15
N THR A 29 -0.34 -16.08 -16.08
CA THR A 29 -0.79 -17.47 -15.95
C THR A 29 0.11 -18.26 -15.01
N ASP A 30 -0.42 -19.33 -14.42
CA ASP A 30 0.38 -20.26 -13.59
C ASP A 30 1.58 -20.83 -14.36
N ALA A 31 1.44 -21.04 -15.68
CA ALA A 31 2.51 -21.53 -16.55
C ALA A 31 3.65 -20.52 -16.69
N GLU A 32 3.33 -19.23 -16.85
CA GLU A 32 4.36 -18.17 -16.86
C GLU A 32 5.06 -18.05 -15.51
N ILE A 33 4.29 -18.10 -14.41
CA ILE A 33 4.83 -18.03 -13.05
C ILE A 33 5.78 -19.20 -12.80
N ALA A 34 5.40 -20.41 -13.22
CA ALA A 34 6.25 -21.60 -13.10
C ALA A 34 7.52 -21.50 -13.95
N LEU A 35 7.43 -20.89 -15.14
CA LEU A 35 8.58 -20.74 -16.05
C LEU A 35 9.60 -19.71 -15.55
N HIS A 36 9.12 -18.57 -15.03
CA HIS A 36 9.99 -17.44 -14.68
C HIS A 36 10.30 -17.33 -13.19
N GLY A 37 9.53 -18.00 -12.34
CA GLY A 37 9.68 -18.02 -10.88
C GLY A 37 9.32 -16.69 -10.21
N PRO A 38 9.07 -16.70 -8.89
CA PRO A 38 8.96 -15.49 -8.10
C PRO A 38 10.33 -14.79 -7.99
N ARG A 39 10.31 -13.46 -7.90
CA ARG A 39 11.52 -12.63 -7.70
C ARG A 39 11.50 -11.89 -6.37
N VAL A 40 10.33 -11.83 -5.72
CA VAL A 40 10.13 -11.05 -4.49
C VAL A 40 11.06 -11.48 -3.36
N GLU A 41 11.39 -12.78 -3.25
CA GLU A 41 12.21 -13.28 -2.15
C GLU A 41 13.64 -12.73 -2.20
N GLU A 42 14.31 -12.84 -3.34
CA GLU A 42 15.65 -12.30 -3.53
C GLU A 42 15.64 -10.76 -3.45
N ASN A 43 14.67 -10.12 -4.12
CA ASN A 43 14.56 -8.67 -4.15
C ASN A 43 14.33 -8.08 -2.75
N LEU A 44 13.40 -8.64 -1.98
CA LEU A 44 13.09 -8.14 -0.65
C LEU A 44 14.25 -8.39 0.32
N ARG A 45 14.91 -9.55 0.29
CA ARG A 45 16.12 -9.75 1.12
C ARG A 45 17.22 -8.74 0.81
N ARG A 46 17.47 -8.48 -0.47
CA ARG A 46 18.45 -7.46 -0.88
C ARG A 46 18.04 -6.05 -0.44
N MET A 47 16.75 -5.71 -0.50
CA MET A 47 16.25 -4.44 0.04
C MET A 47 16.45 -4.36 1.56
N LEU A 48 16.15 -5.43 2.30
CA LEU A 48 16.36 -5.48 3.75
C LEU A 48 17.84 -5.30 4.13
N GLU A 49 18.77 -5.88 3.36
CA GLU A 49 20.22 -5.65 3.52
C GLU A 49 20.59 -4.18 3.35
N ILE A 50 20.11 -3.52 2.29
CA ILE A 50 20.37 -2.10 2.04
C ILE A 50 19.79 -1.22 3.18
N LEU A 51 18.59 -1.56 3.65
CA LEU A 51 17.94 -0.86 4.76
C LEU A 51 18.74 -1.02 6.07
N GLU A 52 19.30 -2.20 6.30
CA GLU A 52 20.16 -2.48 7.45
C GLU A 52 21.50 -1.73 7.37
N GLU A 53 22.16 -1.72 6.21
CA GLU A 53 23.40 -0.97 5.97
C GLU A 53 23.24 0.55 6.21
N THR A 54 22.02 1.06 6.06
CA THR A 54 21.69 2.48 6.19
C THR A 54 20.94 2.82 7.49
N ASP A 55 20.81 1.86 8.41
CA ASP A 55 20.03 1.98 9.67
C ASP A 55 18.62 2.58 9.43
N THR A 56 17.99 2.18 8.33
CA THR A 56 16.69 2.69 7.90
C THR A 56 15.60 1.67 8.17
N ARG A 57 14.48 2.13 8.76
CA ARG A 57 13.25 1.35 8.86
C ARG A 57 12.26 1.79 7.80
N ALA A 58 11.41 0.86 7.38
CA ALA A 58 10.42 1.06 6.35
C ALA A 58 9.10 0.40 6.75
N THR A 59 8.02 0.89 6.18
CA THR A 59 6.72 0.22 6.21
C THR A 59 6.54 -0.58 4.92
N LEU A 60 6.26 -1.87 5.07
CA LEU A 60 6.10 -2.81 3.97
C LEU A 60 4.61 -3.12 3.79
N PHE A 61 4.01 -2.70 2.67
CA PHE A 61 2.64 -3.05 2.32
C PHE A 61 2.64 -4.41 1.64
N CYS A 62 2.19 -5.44 2.35
CA CYS A 62 2.28 -6.82 1.90
C CYS A 62 0.94 -7.38 1.43
N LEU A 63 0.99 -8.15 0.35
CA LEU A 63 -0.15 -8.96 -0.09
C LEU A 63 -0.31 -10.20 0.80
N ALA A 64 -1.53 -10.47 1.27
CA ALA A 64 -1.80 -11.70 2.03
C ALA A 64 -1.60 -12.98 1.20
N SER A 65 -1.79 -12.96 -0.13
CA SER A 65 -1.47 -14.09 -1.01
C SER A 65 0.03 -14.40 -1.02
N LEU A 66 0.87 -13.37 -1.03
CA LEU A 66 2.32 -13.47 -1.01
C LEU A 66 2.81 -13.95 0.35
N ALA A 67 2.22 -13.42 1.43
CA ALA A 67 2.44 -13.86 2.79
C ALA A 67 2.16 -15.36 2.99
N GLY A 68 1.13 -15.90 2.34
CA GLY A 68 0.81 -17.33 2.39
C GLY A 68 1.83 -18.21 1.65
N LYS A 69 2.53 -17.68 0.64
CA LYS A 69 3.54 -18.41 -0.14
C LYS A 69 4.95 -18.28 0.43
N HIS A 70 5.28 -17.11 0.98
CA HIS A 70 6.61 -16.77 1.52
C HIS A 70 6.51 -16.27 2.98
N PRO A 71 5.97 -17.08 3.90
CA PRO A 71 5.69 -16.63 5.27
C PRO A 71 6.97 -16.24 6.04
N GLU A 72 8.08 -16.93 5.79
CA GLU A 72 9.40 -16.63 6.37
C GLU A 72 9.91 -15.24 6.00
N LEU A 73 9.65 -14.78 4.77
CA LEU A 73 10.13 -13.49 4.28
C LEU A 73 9.54 -12.31 5.05
N LEU A 74 8.24 -12.36 5.35
CA LEU A 74 7.56 -11.32 6.12
C LEU A 74 7.94 -11.38 7.60
N ARG A 75 8.11 -12.58 8.17
CA ARG A 75 8.60 -12.74 9.55
C ARG A 75 10.01 -12.19 9.71
N GLU A 76 10.87 -12.45 8.73
CA GLU A 76 12.23 -11.91 8.68
C GLU A 76 12.22 -10.39 8.65
N ALA A 77 11.44 -9.78 7.74
CA ALA A 77 11.29 -8.33 7.67
C ALA A 77 10.77 -7.74 8.99
N HIS A 78 9.75 -8.36 9.59
CA HIS A 78 9.21 -7.90 10.87
C HIS A 78 10.24 -8.02 12.01
N ALA A 79 10.98 -9.13 12.08
CA ALA A 79 12.02 -9.35 13.09
C ALA A 79 13.19 -8.35 12.98
N ARG A 80 13.46 -7.83 11.77
CA ARG A 80 14.41 -6.74 11.52
C ARG A 80 13.85 -5.35 11.88
N GLY A 81 12.62 -5.26 12.38
CA GLY A 81 12.01 -4.02 12.88
C GLY A 81 11.27 -3.20 11.83
N HIS A 82 10.95 -3.78 10.66
CA HIS A 82 10.09 -3.13 9.68
C HIS A 82 8.62 -3.28 10.07
N GLU A 83 7.82 -2.27 9.77
CA GLU A 83 6.37 -2.34 9.94
C GLU A 83 5.77 -3.17 8.80
N ILE A 84 4.83 -4.05 9.12
CA ILE A 84 4.04 -4.79 8.14
C ILE A 84 2.65 -4.17 8.08
N ALA A 85 2.31 -3.62 6.92
CA ALA A 85 1.01 -3.07 6.58
C ALA A 85 0.34 -3.94 5.51
N SER A 86 -0.98 -3.81 5.35
CA SER A 86 -1.74 -4.60 4.37
C SER A 86 -1.79 -3.92 3.00
N HIS A 87 -1.60 -4.70 1.94
CA HIS A 87 -1.86 -4.30 0.56
C HIS A 87 -3.04 -5.06 -0.07
N GLY A 88 -3.95 -5.56 0.79
CA GLY A 88 -5.06 -6.43 0.37
C GLY A 88 -4.62 -7.89 0.18
N THR A 89 -5.46 -8.72 -0.45
CA THR A 89 -5.12 -10.14 -0.62
C THR A 89 -4.41 -10.44 -1.93
N ARG A 90 -4.87 -9.89 -3.06
CA ARG A 90 -4.45 -10.33 -4.41
C ARG A 90 -4.07 -9.21 -5.37
N HIS A 91 -3.79 -8.00 -4.87
CA HIS A 91 -3.46 -6.85 -5.69
C HIS A 91 -4.59 -6.45 -6.68
N LEU A 92 -5.81 -6.32 -6.15
CA LEU A 92 -7.01 -5.99 -6.94
C LEU A 92 -7.48 -4.55 -6.63
N PRO A 93 -7.90 -3.78 -7.65
CA PRO A 93 -8.51 -2.46 -7.44
C PRO A 93 -9.72 -2.54 -6.50
N LEU A 94 -9.87 -1.54 -5.60
CA LEU A 94 -11.02 -1.50 -4.70
C LEU A 94 -12.29 -1.00 -5.41
N GLY A 95 -12.17 0.03 -6.26
CA GLY A 95 -13.30 0.68 -6.93
C GLY A 95 -14.12 -0.24 -7.85
N ASP A 96 -13.48 -1.25 -8.45
CA ASP A 96 -14.11 -2.19 -9.38
C ASP A 96 -14.88 -3.33 -8.68
N ARG A 97 -14.90 -3.35 -7.35
CA ARG A 97 -15.45 -4.45 -6.55
C ARG A 97 -16.63 -4.00 -5.70
N LYS A 98 -17.47 -4.94 -5.29
CA LYS A 98 -18.61 -4.61 -4.42
C LYS A 98 -18.13 -4.29 -3.00
N PRO A 99 -18.79 -3.36 -2.28
CA PRO A 99 -18.38 -3.01 -0.92
C PRO A 99 -18.23 -4.19 0.04
N ASP A 100 -19.15 -5.16 0.02
CA ASP A 100 -19.07 -6.33 0.90
C ASP A 100 -17.89 -7.26 0.56
N GLU A 101 -17.53 -7.34 -0.73
CA GLU A 101 -16.34 -8.10 -1.17
C GLU A 101 -15.05 -7.39 -0.72
N VAL A 102 -15.02 -6.06 -0.80
CA VAL A 102 -13.89 -5.25 -0.32
C VAL A 102 -13.73 -5.38 1.19
N ARG A 103 -14.79 -5.25 1.98
CA ARG A 103 -14.74 -5.42 3.45
C ARG A 103 -14.17 -6.77 3.86
N GLU A 104 -14.66 -7.85 3.27
CA GLU A 104 -14.19 -9.20 3.60
C GLU A 104 -12.74 -9.42 3.16
N ASP A 105 -12.34 -8.91 2.00
CA ASP A 105 -10.96 -8.98 1.51
C ASP A 105 -9.99 -8.24 2.45
N LEU A 106 -10.36 -7.02 2.87
CA LEU A 106 -9.59 -6.19 3.80
C LEU A 106 -9.44 -6.86 5.16
N ARG A 107 -10.55 -7.33 5.74
CA ARG A 107 -10.56 -8.05 7.02
C ARG A 107 -9.66 -9.29 6.96
N ARG A 108 -9.80 -10.09 5.90
CA ARG A 108 -9.01 -11.31 5.69
C ARG A 108 -7.53 -11.02 5.51
N SER A 109 -7.19 -10.01 4.72
CA SER A 109 -5.79 -9.63 4.52
C SER A 109 -5.14 -9.22 5.84
N ARG A 110 -5.81 -8.36 6.62
CA ARG A 110 -5.32 -7.94 7.95
C ARG A 110 -5.09 -9.14 8.86
N GLU A 111 -6.10 -9.98 9.06
CA GLU A 111 -6.01 -11.14 9.95
C GLU A 111 -4.93 -12.13 9.51
N THR A 112 -4.77 -12.35 8.20
CA THR A 112 -3.73 -13.25 7.68
C THR A 112 -2.34 -12.74 8.03
N LEU A 113 -2.10 -11.44 7.84
CA LEU A 113 -0.81 -10.81 8.13
C LEU A 113 -0.56 -10.75 9.64
N GLU A 114 -1.55 -10.37 10.44
CA GLU A 114 -1.47 -10.34 11.92
C GLU A 114 -1.11 -11.71 12.49
N ASN A 115 -1.80 -12.76 12.04
CA ASN A 115 -1.51 -14.13 12.46
C ASN A 115 -0.11 -14.59 12.03
N LEU A 116 0.38 -14.11 10.88
CA LEU A 116 1.69 -14.49 10.37
C LEU A 116 2.83 -13.88 11.21
N VAL A 117 2.71 -12.59 11.54
CA VAL A 117 3.78 -11.82 12.21
C VAL A 117 3.61 -11.73 13.72
N GLY A 118 2.44 -12.06 14.26
CA GLY A 118 2.14 -12.02 15.69
C GLY A 118 1.97 -10.61 16.26
N SER A 119 1.73 -9.62 15.40
CA SER A 119 1.63 -8.20 15.74
C SER A 119 0.45 -7.55 14.99
N PRO A 120 -0.19 -6.51 15.54
CA PRO A 120 -1.27 -5.80 14.86
C PRO A 120 -0.83 -5.21 13.51
N VAL A 121 -1.71 -5.28 12.51
CA VAL A 121 -1.49 -4.68 11.18
C VAL A 121 -2.40 -3.45 11.08
N ALA A 122 -1.82 -2.28 11.36
CA ALA A 122 -2.57 -1.04 11.52
C ALA A 122 -2.75 -0.24 10.21
N GLY A 123 -1.84 -0.42 9.26
CA GLY A 123 -1.81 0.31 7.99
C GLY A 123 -2.42 -0.45 6.82
N PHE A 124 -3.01 0.29 5.88
CA PHE A 124 -3.44 -0.22 4.59
C PHE A 124 -3.02 0.69 3.44
N ARG A 125 -2.84 0.11 2.25
CA ARG A 125 -2.71 0.82 0.97
C ARG A 125 -3.43 0.04 -0.11
N ALA A 126 -4.26 0.73 -0.89
CA ALA A 126 -4.99 0.15 -2.00
C ALA A 126 -4.05 -0.17 -3.17
N PRO A 127 -4.13 -1.38 -3.75
CA PRO A 127 -3.56 -1.68 -5.06
C PRO A 127 -4.01 -0.64 -6.09
N PHE A 128 -3.07 -0.18 -6.93
CA PHE A 128 -3.29 0.87 -7.94
C PHE A 128 -3.74 2.25 -7.42
N PHE A 129 -3.77 2.44 -6.09
CA PHE A 129 -4.27 3.65 -5.42
C PHE A 129 -5.74 3.95 -5.68
N LEU A 130 -6.31 4.85 -4.89
CA LEU A 130 -7.60 5.47 -5.16
C LEU A 130 -7.33 6.77 -5.93
N ARG A 131 -7.83 6.85 -7.17
CA ARG A 131 -7.60 8.00 -8.08
C ARG A 131 -8.87 8.80 -8.35
N GLU A 132 -10.02 8.20 -8.09
CA GLU A 132 -11.34 8.74 -8.39
C GLU A 132 -12.10 9.00 -7.10
N ALA A 133 -12.72 10.18 -6.99
CA ALA A 133 -13.56 10.52 -5.82
C ALA A 133 -14.72 9.54 -5.64
N ALA A 134 -15.19 8.93 -6.75
CA ALA A 134 -16.23 7.92 -6.74
C ALA A 134 -15.83 6.62 -6.02
N ASP A 135 -14.54 6.38 -5.77
CA ASP A 135 -14.02 5.17 -5.11
C ASP A 135 -13.65 5.42 -3.64
N LEU A 136 -13.76 6.66 -3.15
CA LEU A 136 -13.37 7.02 -1.78
C LEU A 136 -14.23 6.38 -0.69
N TRP A 137 -15.40 5.84 -1.04
CA TRP A 137 -16.19 4.98 -0.15
C TRP A 137 -15.38 3.78 0.37
N ALA A 138 -14.35 3.35 -0.38
CA ALA A 138 -13.50 2.25 0.03
C ALA A 138 -12.71 2.56 1.31
N LEU A 139 -12.43 3.83 1.62
CA LEU A 139 -11.77 4.23 2.88
C LEU A 139 -12.65 3.95 4.10
N ASP A 140 -13.97 4.02 3.97
CA ASP A 140 -14.88 3.59 5.05
C ASP A 140 -14.77 2.08 5.27
N CYS A 141 -14.64 1.30 4.19
CA CYS A 141 -14.41 -0.15 4.30
C CYS A 141 -13.07 -0.47 4.96
N VAL A 142 -12.03 0.33 4.72
CA VAL A 142 -10.72 0.23 5.39
C VAL A 142 -10.87 0.51 6.89
N ALA A 143 -11.58 1.56 7.27
CA ALA A 143 -11.85 1.87 8.67
C ALA A 143 -12.68 0.77 9.37
N GLU A 144 -13.75 0.29 8.72
CA GLU A 144 -14.62 -0.78 9.21
C GLU A 144 -13.89 -2.12 9.36
N ALA A 145 -12.95 -2.42 8.44
CA ALA A 145 -12.07 -3.56 8.57
C ALA A 145 -11.13 -3.44 9.77
N GLY A 146 -11.00 -2.25 10.38
CA GLY A 146 -10.29 -1.97 11.63
C GLY A 146 -8.82 -1.61 11.45
N PHE A 147 -8.45 -1.07 10.29
CA PHE A 147 -7.18 -0.37 10.11
C PHE A 147 -7.22 0.98 10.83
N GLN A 148 -6.05 1.46 11.27
CA GLN A 148 -5.92 2.75 11.96
C GLN A 148 -5.48 3.87 11.02
N TRP A 149 -4.76 3.53 9.95
CA TRP A 149 -4.29 4.48 8.98
C TRP A 149 -4.24 3.87 7.57
N ASP A 150 -4.28 4.74 6.57
CA ASP A 150 -4.30 4.44 5.15
C ASP A 150 -3.33 5.33 4.37
N SER A 151 -2.81 4.83 3.26
CA SER A 151 -2.02 5.60 2.30
C SER A 151 -2.38 5.22 0.86
N SER A 152 -3.65 5.37 0.52
CA SER A 152 -4.25 4.93 -0.74
C SER A 152 -4.61 6.09 -1.66
N TRP A 153 -4.95 7.26 -1.13
CA TRP A 153 -5.44 8.35 -1.99
C TRP A 153 -4.33 9.00 -2.83
N LEU A 154 -4.56 9.09 -4.14
CA LEU A 154 -3.68 9.72 -5.12
C LEU A 154 -4.36 10.93 -5.81
N PRO A 155 -4.17 12.16 -5.29
CA PRO A 155 -4.85 13.37 -5.76
C PRO A 155 -4.32 13.98 -7.07
N LEU A 156 -4.07 13.20 -8.13
CA LEU A 156 -3.45 13.71 -9.37
C LEU A 156 -4.18 14.90 -10.02
N ARG A 157 -5.48 15.04 -9.78
CA ARG A 157 -6.30 16.15 -10.27
C ARG A 157 -7.31 16.58 -9.22
N TYR A 158 -7.69 17.86 -9.29
CA TYR A 158 -8.72 18.42 -8.43
C TYR A 158 -10.09 17.79 -8.71
N GLN A 159 -10.72 17.26 -7.67
CA GLN A 159 -12.04 16.62 -7.71
C GLN A 159 -12.88 17.17 -6.56
N PRO A 160 -13.83 18.09 -6.82
CA PRO A 160 -14.63 18.72 -5.76
C PRO A 160 -15.32 17.72 -4.84
N ALA A 161 -15.82 16.61 -5.39
CA ALA A 161 -16.50 15.55 -4.64
C ALA A 161 -15.58 14.86 -3.61
N ALA A 162 -14.26 14.88 -3.82
CA ALA A 162 -13.32 14.29 -2.87
C ALA A 162 -13.27 15.11 -1.56
N ALA A 163 -13.54 16.41 -1.59
CA ALA A 163 -13.46 17.28 -0.42
C ALA A 163 -14.44 16.92 0.71
N GLU A 164 -15.45 16.09 0.43
CA GLU A 164 -16.38 15.55 1.44
C GLU A 164 -15.77 14.39 2.23
N TYR A 165 -14.76 13.72 1.69
CA TYR A 165 -14.15 12.52 2.25
C TYR A 165 -12.74 12.76 2.77
N ILE A 166 -11.88 13.34 1.95
CA ILE A 166 -10.45 13.51 2.24
C ILE A 166 -10.16 14.93 2.74
N THR A 167 -9.00 15.06 3.36
CA THR A 167 -8.44 16.34 3.79
C THR A 167 -8.20 17.30 2.61
N PRO A 168 -8.32 18.62 2.86
CA PRO A 168 -7.92 19.62 1.90
C PRO A 168 -6.45 19.44 1.48
N GLU A 169 -6.15 19.78 0.22
CA GLU A 169 -4.78 19.88 -0.32
C GLU A 169 -3.96 18.57 -0.32
N GLY A 170 -4.59 17.42 -0.08
CA GLY A 170 -3.88 16.13 -0.06
C GLY A 170 -2.91 16.00 1.12
N LEU A 171 -3.18 16.69 2.23
CA LEU A 171 -2.36 16.64 3.43
C LEU A 171 -2.77 15.47 4.33
N PRO A 172 -1.87 14.88 5.13
CA PRO A 172 -2.27 13.88 6.10
C PRO A 172 -3.33 14.40 7.08
N GLY A 173 -4.33 13.58 7.41
CA GLY A 173 -5.31 13.95 8.42
C GLY A 173 -6.32 12.87 8.73
N ARG A 174 -7.15 13.14 9.73
CA ARG A 174 -8.09 12.17 10.27
C ARG A 174 -9.47 12.34 9.63
N LEU A 175 -9.96 11.28 9.01
CA LEU A 175 -11.25 11.23 8.33
C LEU A 175 -12.40 11.16 9.36
N ALA A 176 -13.63 11.38 8.90
CA ALA A 176 -14.83 11.27 9.73
C ALA A 176 -15.03 9.86 10.32
N SER A 177 -14.60 8.83 9.60
CA SER A 177 -14.57 7.44 10.07
C SER A 177 -13.55 7.19 11.21
N GLY A 178 -12.67 8.16 11.49
CA GLY A 178 -11.62 8.06 12.49
C GLY A 178 -10.30 7.48 11.98
N LEU A 179 -10.27 7.01 10.72
CA LEU A 179 -9.08 6.57 9.99
C LEU A 179 -8.14 7.76 9.74
N TRP A 180 -6.84 7.55 9.88
CA TRP A 180 -5.84 8.51 9.41
C TRP A 180 -5.50 8.26 7.95
N GLU A 181 -5.72 9.25 7.09
CA GLU A 181 -5.31 9.20 5.69
C GLU A 181 -3.97 9.90 5.51
N PHE A 182 -3.06 9.25 4.78
CA PHE A 182 -1.78 9.79 4.33
C PHE A 182 -1.73 9.76 2.79
N PRO A 183 -2.27 10.79 2.12
CA PRO A 183 -2.29 10.85 0.67
C PRO A 183 -0.89 10.78 0.06
N LEU A 184 -0.82 10.26 -1.17
CA LEU A 184 0.44 10.20 -1.89
C LEU A 184 0.98 11.61 -2.16
N PRO A 185 2.27 11.86 -1.85
CA PRO A 185 2.87 13.16 -2.05
C PRO A 185 2.96 13.49 -3.53
N LEU A 186 2.62 14.73 -3.89
CA LEU A 186 2.70 15.25 -5.25
C LEU A 186 3.74 16.36 -5.32
N SER A 187 4.39 16.48 -6.47
CA SER A 187 5.30 17.58 -6.82
C SER A 187 4.77 18.33 -8.02
N GLN A 188 4.72 19.65 -7.93
CA GLN A 188 4.45 20.51 -9.07
C GLN A 188 5.75 20.89 -9.77
N LEU A 189 5.85 20.55 -11.04
CA LEU A 189 6.95 20.96 -11.89
C LEU A 189 6.80 22.43 -12.31
N PRO A 190 7.89 23.14 -12.61
CA PRO A 190 7.84 24.50 -13.16
C PRO A 190 7.04 24.62 -14.47
N THR A 191 6.84 23.51 -15.18
CA THR A 191 6.04 23.42 -16.40
C THR A 191 4.52 23.36 -16.14
N GLY A 192 4.09 23.35 -14.88
CA GLY A 192 2.68 23.23 -14.47
C GLY A 192 2.17 21.79 -14.38
N HIS A 193 2.99 20.80 -14.73
CA HIS A 193 2.63 19.39 -14.57
C HIS A 193 2.76 18.96 -13.11
N THR A 194 1.84 18.11 -12.64
CA THR A 194 1.90 17.49 -11.32
C THR A 194 2.36 16.05 -11.47
N LEU A 195 3.38 15.65 -10.71
CA LEU A 195 3.89 14.29 -10.68
C LEU A 195 3.78 13.70 -9.27
N PRO A 196 3.40 12.43 -9.14
CA PRO A 196 3.51 11.72 -7.87
C PRO A 196 4.99 11.55 -7.50
N LEU A 197 5.30 11.76 -6.22
CA LEU A 197 6.61 11.51 -5.63
C LEU A 197 6.71 10.09 -5.04
N ALA A 198 5.76 9.22 -5.39
CA ALA A 198 5.72 7.81 -5.02
C ALA A 198 6.16 6.93 -6.20
N GLY A 199 6.53 5.67 -5.91
CA GLY A 199 6.69 4.64 -6.92
C GLY A 199 5.34 4.10 -7.42
N GLY A 200 5.36 3.26 -8.45
CA GLY A 200 4.17 2.68 -9.08
C GLY A 200 4.03 3.09 -10.55
N GLY A 201 3.23 2.35 -11.32
CA GLY A 201 2.84 2.75 -12.68
C GLY A 201 1.77 3.84 -12.63
N PHE A 202 1.98 4.96 -13.31
CA PHE A 202 1.08 6.13 -13.29
C PHE A 202 0.43 6.45 -14.63
#